data_AF-A0A5J4FSI2-F1
#
_entry.id   AF-A0A5J4FSI2-F1
#
_cell.length_a   1.000
_cell.length_b   1.000
_cell.length_c   1.000
_cell.angle_alpha   90.00
_cell.angle_beta   90.00
_cell.angle_gamma   90.00
#
_symmetry.space_group_name_H-M   'P 1'
#
loop_
_entity.id
_entity.type
_entity.pdbx_description
1 polymer ?
#
loop_
_entity_poly.entity_id
_entity_poly.type
_entity_poly.pdbx_seq_one_letter_code
_entity_poly.pdbx_strand_id
1 'polypeptide(L)'
;MTIGLSKIPSKQENKLAFNTSKSAYKNTAQSIVFVAGFDEDDNTYYTNATAYFKSKNNHVVEGLYSLEEIINWLNTNANDINYKKIHIVTHSNAWRGMSLRGLKGGERITLKNIGKTSEMLLQSTLGVTDETSIVFHSCGLGNNPKLLKELKNIFSMDANPKVTASPYFNIFGGKYAAHYLAQPFYVFHPTAQSPGPMQLAQEIEKTYPHETIDWFTALKTREETTLGTPYSYRFNIPVEWEFEYESTDDIPQLNSKDAILDFVSDNDEMALAMYELNVPLEKFRWTSKISENTLKIYGKSTVLCVLKPVMDVEDKGNYVFPIVENTAVYTTL
;
A
#
# COMPACT_ATOMS: atom_id res chain seq x y z
N MET A 1 -15.74 -55.10 -84.93
CA MET A 1 -16.13 -53.72 -85.32
C MET A 1 -17.03 -53.20 -84.21
N THR A 2 -16.85 -51.93 -83.83
CA THR A 2 -17.68 -51.14 -82.88
C THR A 2 -17.19 -51.03 -81.41
N ILE A 3 -16.49 -49.91 -81.12
CA ILE A 3 -16.68 -48.89 -80.05
C ILE A 3 -17.08 -49.40 -78.64
N GLY A 4 -16.53 -49.00 -77.49
CA GLY A 4 -15.61 -47.94 -77.05
C GLY A 4 -15.59 -47.91 -75.49
N LEU A 5 -14.57 -47.25 -74.94
CA LEU A 5 -14.27 -47.01 -73.51
C LEU A 5 -15.40 -46.17 -72.83
N SER A 6 -15.59 -46.05 -71.50
CA SER A 6 -14.65 -45.91 -70.39
C SER A 6 -15.32 -46.04 -69.01
N LYS A 7 -14.53 -46.46 -68.00
CA LYS A 7 -14.78 -46.40 -66.55
C LYS A 7 -14.96 -44.96 -66.03
N ILE A 8 -15.73 -44.79 -64.95
CA ILE A 8 -15.59 -43.71 -63.96
C ILE A 8 -15.57 -44.34 -62.55
N PRO A 9 -14.69 -43.92 -61.62
CA PRO A 9 -14.20 -44.74 -60.50
C PRO A 9 -14.81 -44.42 -59.12
N SER A 10 -14.53 -45.36 -58.21
CA SER A 10 -14.79 -45.41 -56.77
C SER A 10 -14.55 -44.11 -55.98
N LYS A 11 -15.47 -43.77 -55.07
CA LYS A 11 -15.19 -42.92 -53.91
C LYS A 11 -15.07 -43.80 -52.66
N GLN A 12 -13.83 -44.02 -52.24
CA GLN A 12 -13.47 -44.44 -50.90
C GLN A 12 -13.61 -43.27 -49.93
N GLU A 13 -13.95 -43.64 -48.70
CA GLU A 13 -14.03 -42.82 -47.50
C GLU A 13 -12.78 -41.96 -47.29
N ASN A 14 -12.98 -40.66 -47.05
CA ASN A 14 -11.93 -39.79 -46.56
C ASN A 14 -12.30 -39.28 -45.17
N LYS A 15 -11.64 -39.85 -44.16
CA LYS A 15 -11.44 -39.24 -42.85
C LYS A 15 -10.76 -37.89 -43.07
N LEU A 16 -11.44 -36.80 -42.75
CA LEU A 16 -10.80 -35.51 -42.54
C LEU A 16 -10.79 -35.21 -41.04
N ALA A 17 -9.60 -35.39 -40.48
CA ALA A 17 -9.19 -34.82 -39.21
C ALA A 17 -9.36 -33.29 -39.28
N PHE A 18 -10.18 -32.73 -38.38
CA PHE A 18 -10.11 -31.31 -38.10
C PHE A 18 -8.94 -31.06 -37.14
N ASN A 19 -7.85 -30.61 -37.75
CA ASN A 19 -6.67 -30.09 -37.10
C ASN A 19 -7.04 -28.86 -36.24
N THR A 20 -6.75 -28.99 -34.95
CA THR A 20 -6.26 -27.96 -34.01
C THR A 20 -5.95 -26.58 -34.63
N SER A 21 -6.80 -25.60 -34.36
CA SER A 21 -6.42 -24.19 -34.49
C SER A 21 -5.66 -23.73 -33.25
N LYS A 22 -4.32 -23.67 -33.41
CA LYS A 22 -3.38 -22.70 -32.85
C LYS A 22 -3.86 -21.92 -31.61
N SER A 23 -3.30 -22.28 -30.45
CA SER A 23 -3.00 -21.34 -29.38
C SER A 23 -2.36 -20.08 -29.98
N ALA A 24 -3.08 -18.95 -29.99
CA ALA A 24 -2.49 -17.66 -30.27
C ALA A 24 -1.38 -17.44 -29.24
N TYR A 25 -0.13 -17.34 -29.68
CA TYR A 25 0.98 -17.00 -28.79
C TYR A 25 0.74 -15.58 -28.28
N LYS A 26 0.20 -15.45 -27.06
CA LYS A 26 0.16 -14.17 -26.36
C LYS A 26 1.60 -13.70 -26.16
N ASN A 27 1.86 -12.44 -26.50
CA ASN A 27 3.15 -11.82 -26.27
C ASN A 27 3.38 -11.66 -24.76
N THR A 28 4.60 -11.85 -24.26
CA THR A 28 4.87 -11.73 -22.83
C THR A 28 5.74 -10.52 -22.57
N ALA A 29 5.19 -9.51 -21.90
CA ALA A 29 5.95 -8.35 -21.44
C ALA A 29 6.62 -8.65 -20.09
N GLN A 30 7.84 -8.12 -19.93
CA GLN A 30 8.64 -8.37 -18.74
C GLN A 30 8.05 -7.68 -17.50
N SER A 31 7.61 -6.43 -17.62
CA SER A 31 7.05 -5.68 -16.50
C SER A 31 6.25 -4.45 -16.94
N ILE A 32 5.28 -4.07 -16.11
CA ILE A 32 4.60 -2.77 -16.14
C ILE A 32 4.55 -2.19 -14.74
N VAL A 33 4.58 -0.87 -14.62
CA VAL A 33 4.57 -0.16 -13.34
C VAL A 33 3.45 0.87 -13.33
N PHE A 34 2.57 0.78 -12.33
CA PHE A 34 1.55 1.76 -12.03
C PHE A 34 2.01 2.60 -10.84
N VAL A 35 2.16 3.91 -11.04
CA VAL A 35 2.45 4.87 -9.96
C VAL A 35 1.13 5.51 -9.54
N ALA A 36 0.57 5.00 -8.46
CA ALA A 36 -0.83 5.22 -8.07
C ALA A 36 -0.98 6.26 -6.96
N GLY A 37 -0.34 7.41 -7.16
CA GLY A 37 -0.45 8.57 -6.28
C GLY A 37 0.27 9.77 -6.86
N PHE A 38 0.28 10.86 -6.10
CA PHE A 38 0.96 12.09 -6.44
C PHE A 38 1.64 12.65 -5.18
N ASP A 39 2.70 13.40 -5.40
CA ASP A 39 3.45 14.05 -4.33
C ASP A 39 2.71 15.31 -3.84
N GLU A 40 2.73 15.54 -2.53
CA GLU A 40 2.19 16.73 -1.87
C GLU A 40 3.32 17.46 -1.13
N ASP A 41 3.23 18.79 -1.07
CA ASP A 41 4.23 19.66 -0.46
C ASP A 41 5.65 19.39 -0.99
N ASP A 42 6.63 19.19 -0.09
CA ASP A 42 8.03 18.92 -0.41
C ASP A 42 8.33 17.41 -0.56
N ASN A 43 7.32 16.53 -0.49
CA ASN A 43 7.53 15.09 -0.71
C ASN A 43 7.87 14.83 -2.19
N THR A 44 8.72 13.85 -2.48
CA THR A 44 9.13 13.48 -3.85
C THR A 44 9.03 11.96 -4.09
N TYR A 45 8.30 11.24 -3.25
CA TYR A 45 8.20 9.78 -3.27
C TYR A 45 7.77 9.22 -4.63
N TYR A 46 6.66 9.68 -5.18
CA TYR A 46 6.12 9.16 -6.44
C TYR A 46 6.98 9.60 -7.62
N THR A 47 7.46 10.84 -7.60
CA THR A 47 8.40 11.37 -8.61
C THR A 47 9.69 10.53 -8.66
N ASN A 48 10.27 10.22 -7.50
CA ASN A 48 11.49 9.40 -7.41
C ASN A 48 11.22 7.94 -7.81
N ALA A 49 10.06 7.39 -7.47
CA ALA A 49 9.67 6.05 -7.91
C ALA A 49 9.54 5.96 -9.44
N THR A 50 8.86 6.94 -10.05
CA THR A 50 8.75 7.07 -11.51
C THR A 50 10.14 7.12 -12.15
N ALA A 51 11.04 7.97 -11.66
CA ALA A 51 12.40 8.08 -12.17
C ALA A 51 13.19 6.76 -12.02
N TYR A 52 13.06 6.08 -10.88
CA TYR A 52 13.70 4.80 -10.62
C TYR A 52 13.25 3.72 -11.61
N PHE A 53 11.94 3.55 -11.82
CA PHE A 53 11.44 2.52 -12.73
C PHE A 53 11.71 2.85 -14.21
N LYS A 54 11.63 4.13 -14.61
CA LYS A 54 12.02 4.59 -15.96
C LYS A 54 13.49 4.34 -16.25
N SER A 55 14.39 4.60 -15.30
CA SER A 55 15.84 4.32 -15.50
C SER A 55 16.16 2.83 -15.68
N LYS A 56 15.26 1.95 -15.25
CA LYS A 56 15.30 0.49 -15.47
C LYS A 56 14.55 0.03 -16.73
N ASN A 57 14.20 0.95 -17.63
CA ASN A 57 13.45 0.68 -18.87
C ASN A 57 12.09 0.00 -18.64
N ASN A 58 11.43 0.25 -17.51
CA ASN A 58 10.06 -0.21 -17.30
C ASN A 58 9.06 0.71 -18.00
N HIS A 59 7.97 0.15 -18.52
CA HIS A 59 6.80 0.93 -18.90
C HIS A 59 6.11 1.45 -17.64
N VAL A 60 6.04 2.77 -17.46
CA VAL A 60 5.43 3.42 -16.29
C VAL A 60 4.15 4.13 -16.71
N VAL A 61 3.05 3.79 -16.03
CA VAL A 61 1.73 4.42 -16.16
C VAL A 61 1.47 5.24 -14.88
N GLU A 62 1.17 6.52 -15.08
CA GLU A 62 0.92 7.49 -14.00
C GLU A 62 -0.53 7.99 -14.11
N GLY A 63 -1.07 8.57 -13.04
CA GLY A 63 -2.40 9.20 -13.05
C GLY A 63 -3.59 8.25 -12.86
N LEU A 64 -3.36 7.00 -12.46
CA LEU A 64 -4.40 6.04 -12.07
C LEU A 64 -4.34 5.85 -10.56
N TYR A 65 -5.38 6.23 -9.82
CA TYR A 65 -5.33 6.34 -8.35
C TYR A 65 -6.21 5.30 -7.63
N SER A 66 -6.80 4.37 -8.37
CA SER A 66 -7.64 3.31 -7.84
C SER A 66 -7.36 1.95 -8.49
N LEU A 67 -7.71 0.87 -7.79
CA LEU A 67 -7.67 -0.49 -8.36
C LEU A 67 -8.58 -0.60 -9.58
N GLU A 68 -9.77 -0.02 -9.53
CA GLU A 68 -10.69 0.07 -10.67
C GLU A 68 -10.01 0.64 -11.91
N GLU A 69 -9.33 1.78 -11.78
CA GLU A 69 -8.65 2.44 -12.90
C GLU A 69 -7.49 1.59 -13.45
N ILE A 70 -6.70 0.94 -12.57
CA ILE A 70 -5.61 0.05 -12.98
C ILE A 70 -6.14 -1.16 -13.73
N ILE A 71 -7.18 -1.83 -13.21
CA ILE A 71 -7.79 -3.01 -13.84
C ILE A 71 -8.41 -2.61 -15.19
N ASN A 72 -9.12 -1.49 -15.26
CA ASN A 72 -9.68 -1.00 -16.51
C ASN A 72 -8.60 -0.65 -17.54
N TRP A 73 -7.47 -0.09 -17.10
CA TRP A 73 -6.33 0.14 -17.98
C TRP A 73 -5.76 -1.17 -18.52
N LEU A 74 -5.55 -2.17 -17.66
CA LEU A 74 -5.08 -3.50 -18.07
C LEU A 74 -6.05 -4.13 -19.07
N ASN A 75 -7.35 -4.09 -18.79
CA ASN A 75 -8.40 -4.63 -19.67
C ASN A 75 -8.47 -3.93 -21.03
N THR A 76 -8.08 -2.66 -21.11
CA THR A 76 -8.10 -1.90 -22.36
C THR A 76 -6.79 -2.03 -23.15
N ASN A 77 -5.66 -2.18 -22.48
CA ASN A 77 -4.34 -2.04 -23.08
C ASN A 77 -3.53 -3.33 -23.15
N ALA A 78 -3.90 -4.38 -22.41
CA ALA A 78 -3.15 -5.62 -22.42
C ALA A 78 -3.12 -6.27 -23.80
N ASN A 79 -4.16 -6.20 -24.65
CA ASN A 79 -4.17 -6.63 -26.07
C ASN A 79 -3.16 -7.77 -26.42
N ASP A 80 -3.45 -8.99 -25.98
CA ASP A 80 -2.60 -10.20 -26.14
C ASP A 80 -1.22 -10.17 -25.44
N ILE A 81 -1.01 -9.24 -24.51
CA ILE A 81 0.17 -9.16 -23.64
C ILE A 81 -0.14 -9.80 -22.30
N ASN A 82 0.69 -10.75 -21.88
CA ASN A 82 0.76 -11.24 -20.51
C ASN A 82 1.93 -10.55 -19.79
N TYR A 83 1.71 -10.03 -18.58
CA TYR A 83 2.77 -9.40 -17.78
C TYR A 83 3.38 -10.40 -16.82
N LYS A 84 4.72 -10.54 -16.82
CA LYS A 84 5.41 -11.30 -15.76
C LYS A 84 5.39 -10.57 -14.43
N LYS A 85 5.55 -9.24 -14.45
CA LYS A 85 5.51 -8.39 -13.25
C LYS A 85 4.60 -7.20 -13.45
N ILE A 86 3.71 -6.97 -12.49
CA ILE A 86 2.90 -5.75 -12.39
C ILE A 86 3.28 -5.07 -11.09
N HIS A 87 3.96 -3.94 -11.17
CA HIS A 87 4.34 -3.15 -10.00
C HIS A 87 3.27 -2.11 -9.73
N ILE A 88 2.84 -1.97 -8.48
CA ILE A 88 1.89 -0.94 -8.03
C ILE A 88 2.59 -0.15 -6.93
N VAL A 89 2.96 1.09 -7.22
CA VAL A 89 3.59 2.01 -6.28
C VAL A 89 2.51 2.86 -5.63
N THR A 90 2.38 2.76 -4.31
CA THR A 90 1.39 3.50 -3.51
C THR A 90 1.91 3.66 -2.10
N HIS A 91 1.70 4.81 -1.48
CA HIS A 91 1.89 4.90 -0.04
C HIS A 91 0.86 4.04 0.71
N SER A 92 1.27 3.62 1.90
CA SER A 92 0.37 3.11 2.92
C SER A 92 0.73 3.75 4.24
N ASN A 93 -0.30 3.92 5.06
CA ASN A 93 -0.15 4.43 6.40
C ASN A 93 -0.77 3.39 7.33
N ALA A 94 -0.02 2.95 8.35
CA ALA A 94 -0.44 1.90 9.27
C ALA A 94 -1.79 2.22 9.96
N TRP A 95 -2.14 3.50 10.06
CA TRP A 95 -3.34 4.02 10.71
C TRP A 95 -4.49 4.37 9.76
N ARG A 96 -4.18 4.78 8.52
CA ARG A 96 -5.17 5.32 7.56
C ARG A 96 -5.37 4.45 6.32
N GLY A 97 -4.76 3.27 6.27
CA GLY A 97 -4.78 2.39 5.11
C GLY A 97 -3.94 2.88 3.92
N MET A 98 -4.15 2.27 2.76
CA MET A 98 -3.40 2.57 1.53
C MET A 98 -3.91 3.85 0.86
N SER A 99 -3.03 4.63 0.23
CA SER A 99 -3.47 5.80 -0.55
C SER A 99 -4.21 5.40 -1.81
N LEU A 100 -3.88 4.24 -2.36
CA LEU A 100 -4.65 3.59 -3.41
C LEU A 100 -6.11 3.42 -2.96
N ARG A 101 -7.03 3.83 -3.83
CA ARG A 101 -8.47 3.69 -3.62
C ARG A 101 -8.97 2.38 -4.22
N GLY A 102 -10.09 1.88 -3.70
CA GLY A 102 -10.74 0.72 -4.31
C GLY A 102 -11.36 1.08 -5.66
N LEU A 103 -12.27 2.04 -5.61
CA LEU A 103 -13.01 2.58 -6.75
C LEU A 103 -12.54 4.00 -7.08
N LYS A 104 -12.80 4.45 -8.30
CA LYS A 104 -12.50 5.81 -8.75
C LYS A 104 -13.27 6.83 -7.92
N GLY A 105 -12.55 7.76 -7.30
CA GLY A 105 -13.13 8.74 -6.37
C GLY A 105 -13.64 8.16 -5.04
N GLY A 106 -13.54 6.84 -4.84
CA GLY A 106 -13.96 6.15 -3.62
C GLY A 106 -12.95 6.27 -2.48
N GLU A 107 -13.14 5.55 -1.39
CA GLU A 107 -12.27 5.66 -0.21
C GLU A 107 -10.90 5.00 -0.37
N ARG A 108 -9.97 5.36 0.54
CA ARG A 108 -8.70 4.65 0.73
C ARG A 108 -8.95 3.18 1.06
N ILE A 109 -8.11 2.29 0.53
CA ILE A 109 -8.23 0.86 0.83
C ILE A 109 -7.82 0.58 2.28
N THR A 110 -8.72 -0.10 3.00
CA THR A 110 -8.52 -0.64 4.34
C THR A 110 -9.01 -2.09 4.37
N LEU A 111 -8.67 -2.84 5.42
CA LEU A 111 -9.21 -4.18 5.59
C LEU A 111 -10.75 -4.18 5.76
N LYS A 112 -11.32 -3.09 6.30
CA LYS A 112 -12.76 -2.93 6.53
C LYS A 112 -13.55 -2.75 5.24
N ASN A 113 -13.02 -2.00 4.26
CA ASN A 113 -13.75 -1.66 3.03
C ASN A 113 -13.30 -2.44 1.79
N ILE A 114 -12.22 -3.22 1.86
CA ILE A 114 -11.73 -3.98 0.70
C ILE A 114 -12.72 -5.07 0.25
N GLY A 115 -13.45 -5.73 1.16
CA GLY A 115 -14.42 -6.77 0.78
C GLY A 115 -15.51 -6.23 -0.16
N LYS A 116 -16.10 -5.07 0.19
CA LYS A 116 -17.07 -4.37 -0.68
C LYS A 116 -16.46 -3.95 -2.02
N THR A 117 -15.20 -3.51 -1.99
CA THR A 117 -14.45 -3.17 -3.21
C THR A 117 -14.29 -4.41 -4.10
N SER A 118 -13.89 -5.54 -3.54
CA SER A 118 -13.70 -6.80 -4.26
C SER A 118 -14.98 -7.25 -4.96
N GLU A 119 -16.13 -7.19 -4.27
CA GLU A 119 -17.44 -7.52 -4.86
C GLU A 119 -17.78 -6.64 -6.08
N MET A 120 -17.45 -5.35 -6.01
CA MET A 120 -17.71 -4.39 -7.09
C MET A 120 -16.72 -4.51 -8.25
N LEU A 121 -15.54 -5.10 -8.00
CA LEU A 121 -14.47 -5.30 -8.98
C LEU A 121 -14.36 -6.75 -9.48
N LEU A 122 -15.41 -7.57 -9.33
CA LEU A 122 -15.47 -8.94 -9.85
C LEU A 122 -15.49 -8.96 -11.39
N GLN A 123 -14.33 -8.68 -11.99
CA GLN A 123 -14.09 -8.76 -13.41
C GLN A 123 -12.72 -9.37 -13.71
N SER A 124 -12.64 -10.09 -14.83
CA SER A 124 -11.38 -10.58 -15.38
C SER A 124 -10.37 -9.43 -15.49
N THR A 125 -9.12 -9.69 -15.11
CA THR A 125 -8.02 -8.74 -15.33
C THR A 125 -7.13 -9.27 -16.47
N LEU A 126 -7.27 -8.71 -17.66
CA LEU A 126 -6.47 -9.11 -18.82
C LEU A 126 -4.99 -8.84 -18.59
N GLY A 127 -4.16 -9.72 -19.15
CA GLY A 127 -2.71 -9.67 -18.99
C GLY A 127 -2.18 -10.18 -17.66
N VAL A 128 -3.05 -10.64 -16.76
CA VAL A 128 -2.70 -11.37 -15.54
C VAL A 128 -2.87 -12.88 -15.78
N THR A 129 -1.87 -13.67 -15.37
CA THR A 129 -1.87 -15.13 -15.43
C THR A 129 -1.35 -15.72 -14.11
N ASP A 130 -1.38 -17.06 -13.97
CA ASP A 130 -0.80 -17.77 -12.82
C ASP A 130 0.71 -17.51 -12.62
N GLU A 131 1.39 -17.09 -13.70
CA GLU A 131 2.81 -16.77 -13.71
C GLU A 131 3.08 -15.29 -13.38
N THR A 132 2.05 -14.45 -13.38
CA THR A 132 2.16 -13.03 -13.05
C THR A 132 2.49 -12.84 -11.58
N SER A 133 3.44 -11.95 -11.30
CA SER A 133 3.73 -11.42 -9.96
C SER A 133 3.27 -9.98 -9.87
N ILE A 134 2.31 -9.71 -8.98
CA ILE A 134 1.83 -8.38 -8.64
C ILE A 134 2.59 -7.91 -7.40
N VAL A 135 3.29 -6.80 -7.53
CA VAL A 135 4.23 -6.31 -6.52
C VAL A 135 3.77 -4.94 -6.03
N PHE A 136 3.32 -4.88 -4.78
CA PHE A 136 2.97 -3.63 -4.13
C PHE A 136 4.21 -3.02 -3.48
N HIS A 137 4.66 -1.89 -4.02
CA HIS A 137 5.65 -1.02 -3.40
C HIS A 137 4.92 -0.06 -2.48
N SER A 138 4.62 -0.55 -1.28
CA SER A 138 3.81 0.13 -0.28
C SER A 138 4.42 -0.01 1.10
N CYS A 139 4.27 1.02 1.93
CA CYS A 139 4.91 1.11 3.23
C CYS A 139 4.29 0.10 4.20
N GLY A 140 5.03 -0.97 4.54
CA GLY A 140 4.67 -1.93 5.57
C GLY A 140 3.51 -2.88 5.23
N LEU A 141 3.06 -2.93 3.98
CA LEU A 141 1.92 -3.77 3.58
C LEU A 141 2.17 -5.28 3.81
N GLY A 142 3.42 -5.74 3.73
CA GLY A 142 3.78 -7.13 4.02
C GLY A 142 3.46 -7.58 5.46
N ASN A 143 3.31 -6.64 6.41
CA ASN A 143 2.88 -6.94 7.77
C ASN A 143 1.37 -7.15 7.91
N ASN A 144 0.59 -6.97 6.83
CA ASN A 144 -0.86 -7.18 6.82
C ASN A 144 -1.26 -8.30 5.85
N PRO A 145 -1.04 -9.58 6.20
CA PRO A 145 -1.33 -10.70 5.31
C PRO A 145 -2.82 -10.83 4.97
N LYS A 146 -3.72 -10.37 5.86
CA LYS A 146 -5.16 -10.34 5.58
C LYS A 146 -5.48 -9.39 4.44
N LEU A 147 -4.99 -8.15 4.50
CA LEU A 147 -5.19 -7.18 3.43
C LEU A 147 -4.52 -7.61 2.12
N LEU A 148 -3.30 -8.17 2.20
CA LEU A 148 -2.59 -8.67 1.02
C LEU A 148 -3.36 -9.83 0.34
N LYS A 149 -4.02 -10.69 1.12
CA LYS A 149 -4.89 -11.76 0.59
C LYS A 149 -6.11 -11.18 -0.11
N GLU A 150 -6.76 -10.17 0.46
CA GLU A 150 -7.90 -9.53 -0.20
C GLU A 150 -7.49 -8.82 -1.50
N LEU A 151 -6.32 -8.17 -1.52
CA LEU A 151 -5.75 -7.62 -2.76
C LEU A 151 -5.48 -8.71 -3.79
N LYS A 152 -4.97 -9.87 -3.38
CA LYS A 152 -4.80 -11.03 -4.27
C LYS A 152 -6.12 -11.47 -4.88
N ASN A 153 -7.16 -11.62 -4.06
CA ASN A 153 -8.49 -12.05 -4.53
C ASN A 153 -9.01 -11.17 -5.68
N ILE A 154 -8.78 -9.85 -5.63
CA ILE A 154 -9.20 -8.89 -6.68
C ILE A 154 -8.58 -9.22 -8.05
N PHE A 155 -7.33 -9.68 -8.08
CA PHE A 155 -6.64 -10.03 -9.33
C PHE A 155 -6.76 -11.52 -9.68
N SER A 156 -7.51 -12.30 -8.90
CA SER A 156 -7.53 -13.77 -8.99
C SER A 156 -8.81 -14.35 -9.62
N MET A 157 -9.57 -13.57 -10.40
CA MET A 157 -10.84 -14.07 -10.95
C MET A 157 -10.66 -15.26 -11.92
N ASP A 158 -9.73 -15.15 -12.88
CA ASP A 158 -9.45 -16.20 -13.88
C ASP A 158 -8.04 -16.79 -13.79
N ALA A 159 -7.26 -16.34 -12.80
CA ALA A 159 -5.87 -16.71 -12.61
C ALA A 159 -5.52 -16.70 -11.11
N ASN A 160 -4.38 -17.26 -10.75
CA ASN A 160 -3.86 -17.25 -9.39
C ASN A 160 -2.47 -16.60 -9.36
N PRO A 161 -2.35 -15.28 -9.63
CA PRO A 161 -1.08 -14.59 -9.59
C PRO A 161 -0.47 -14.59 -8.18
N LYS A 162 0.85 -14.43 -8.13
CA LYS A 162 1.55 -14.15 -6.87
C LYS A 162 1.35 -12.70 -6.49
N VAL A 163 1.05 -12.43 -5.22
CA VAL A 163 1.01 -11.05 -4.71
C VAL A 163 2.06 -10.86 -3.65
N THR A 164 2.92 -9.86 -3.84
CA THR A 164 4.09 -9.62 -3.02
C THR A 164 4.14 -8.18 -2.51
N ALA A 165 4.50 -8.00 -1.23
CA ALA A 165 4.73 -6.69 -0.63
C ALA A 165 5.81 -6.78 0.47
N SER A 166 6.56 -5.69 0.69
CA SER A 166 7.55 -5.65 1.76
C SER A 166 6.88 -5.31 3.12
N PRO A 167 7.30 -5.93 4.24
CA PRO A 167 6.96 -5.46 5.58
C PRO A 167 7.68 -4.16 5.95
N TYR A 168 8.67 -3.74 5.15
CA TYR A 168 9.44 -2.52 5.34
C TYR A 168 8.85 -1.34 4.55
N PHE A 169 9.37 -0.15 4.82
CA PHE A 169 9.08 1.04 4.03
C PHE A 169 9.93 1.02 2.77
N ASN A 170 9.27 1.22 1.63
CA ASN A 170 9.96 1.47 0.38
C ASN A 170 10.42 2.93 0.37
N ILE A 171 11.72 3.18 0.21
CA ILE A 171 12.27 4.53 0.10
C ILE A 171 12.77 4.72 -1.32
N PHE A 172 12.25 5.72 -2.02
CA PHE A 172 12.71 6.13 -3.35
C PHE A 172 13.40 7.48 -3.29
N GLY A 173 14.53 7.63 -4.00
CA GLY A 173 15.33 8.85 -4.01
C GLY A 173 16.25 9.00 -2.79
N GLY A 174 16.70 7.87 -2.22
CA GLY A 174 17.68 7.88 -1.14
C GLY A 174 19.01 8.48 -1.55
N LYS A 175 19.76 8.99 -0.57
CA LYS A 175 21.06 9.64 -0.80
C LYS A 175 22.12 8.67 -1.33
N TYR A 176 22.08 7.42 -0.86
CA TYR A 176 23.07 6.39 -1.19
C TYR A 176 22.54 5.33 -2.16
N ALA A 177 21.21 5.22 -2.33
CA ALA A 177 20.59 4.32 -3.28
C ALA A 177 19.25 4.90 -3.76
N ALA A 178 18.97 4.76 -5.06
CA ALA A 178 17.73 5.27 -5.65
C ALA A 178 16.48 4.55 -5.11
N HIS A 179 16.61 3.30 -4.64
CA HIS A 179 15.56 2.54 -3.97
C HIS A 179 16.16 1.61 -2.92
N TYR A 180 15.64 1.65 -1.70
CA TYR A 180 15.98 0.70 -0.64
C TYR A 180 14.81 0.50 0.32
N LEU A 181 14.98 -0.43 1.28
CA LEU A 181 13.99 -0.73 2.31
C LEU A 181 14.43 -0.20 3.67
N ALA A 182 13.50 0.33 4.46
CA ALA A 182 13.76 0.78 5.82
C ALA A 182 12.73 0.25 6.80
N GLN A 183 13.18 -0.19 7.98
CA GLN A 183 12.31 -0.61 9.06
C GLN A 183 11.80 0.61 9.85
N PRO A 184 10.47 0.79 9.96
CA PRO A 184 9.91 1.89 10.72
C PRO A 184 9.75 1.54 12.21
N PHE A 185 10.00 2.53 13.06
CA PHE A 185 9.73 2.52 14.50
C PHE A 185 9.01 3.81 14.87
N TYR A 186 8.10 3.75 15.83
CA TYR A 186 7.21 4.88 16.12
C TYR A 186 7.24 5.27 17.59
N VAL A 187 7.20 6.57 17.83
CA VAL A 187 6.86 7.14 19.14
C VAL A 187 5.91 8.31 18.94
N PHE A 188 5.00 8.48 19.89
CA PHE A 188 3.88 9.41 19.79
C PHE A 188 3.91 10.43 20.90
N HIS A 189 3.47 11.65 20.59
CA HIS A 189 3.18 12.64 21.61
C HIS A 189 2.03 13.55 21.18
N PRO A 190 1.31 14.17 22.13
CA PRO A 190 0.29 15.15 21.79
C PRO A 190 0.90 16.29 20.97
N THR A 191 0.24 16.67 19.87
CA THR A 191 0.79 17.69 18.97
C THR A 191 1.00 19.02 19.70
N ALA A 192 2.15 19.66 19.48
CA ALA A 192 2.60 20.88 20.16
C ALA A 192 2.85 20.75 21.69
N GLN A 193 2.83 19.53 22.23
CA GLN A 193 3.18 19.23 23.63
C GLN A 193 4.23 18.12 23.65
N SER A 194 5.37 18.36 22.97
CA SER A 194 6.46 17.39 22.94
C SER A 194 7.13 17.28 24.32
N PRO A 195 7.35 16.06 24.85
CA PRO A 195 8.08 15.87 26.10
C PRO A 195 9.60 16.05 25.95
N GLY A 196 10.08 16.31 24.73
CA GLY A 196 11.49 16.53 24.40
C GLY A 196 12.23 15.25 23.99
N PRO A 197 13.36 15.37 23.25
CA PRO A 197 14.03 14.23 22.62
C PRO A 197 14.51 13.15 23.59
N MET A 198 14.94 13.51 24.80
CA MET A 198 15.44 12.55 25.80
C MET A 198 14.32 11.62 26.30
N GLN A 199 13.16 12.17 26.66
CA GLN A 199 12.03 11.38 27.13
C GLN A 199 11.47 10.51 26.00
N LEU A 200 11.41 11.04 24.77
CA LEU A 200 10.98 10.28 23.60
C LEU A 200 11.95 9.13 23.28
N ALA A 201 13.26 9.36 23.41
CA ALA A 201 14.28 8.31 23.23
C ALA A 201 14.11 7.18 24.25
N GLN A 202 13.88 7.51 25.52
CA GLN A 202 13.62 6.52 26.57
C GLN A 202 12.32 5.75 26.33
N GLU A 203 11.28 6.41 25.82
CA GLU A 203 10.00 5.76 25.52
C GLU A 203 10.10 4.78 24.35
N ILE A 204 10.74 5.19 23.24
CA ILE A 204 10.90 4.32 22.08
C ILE A 204 11.85 3.16 22.39
N GLU A 205 12.90 3.37 23.20
CA GLU A 205 13.80 2.31 23.66
C GLU A 205 13.06 1.26 24.49
N LYS A 206 12.15 1.68 25.38
CA LYS A 206 11.29 0.74 26.14
C LYS A 206 10.32 -0.04 25.24
N THR A 207 9.85 0.59 24.17
CA THR A 207 8.93 -0.02 23.21
C THR A 207 9.66 -1.04 22.32
N TYR A 208 10.92 -0.78 21.99
CA TYR A 208 11.76 -1.60 21.12
C TYR A 208 13.09 -1.97 21.81
N PRO A 209 13.07 -2.73 22.92
CA PRO A 209 14.24 -2.96 23.77
C PRO A 209 15.32 -3.84 23.12
N HIS A 210 15.00 -4.51 22.01
CA HIS A 210 15.91 -5.39 21.28
C HIS A 210 16.64 -4.69 20.13
N GLU A 211 16.30 -3.44 19.84
CA GLU A 211 16.91 -2.68 18.75
C GLU A 211 18.12 -1.91 19.24
N THR A 212 19.27 -2.17 18.63
CA THR A 212 20.51 -1.42 18.87
C THR A 212 20.50 -0.14 18.03
N ILE A 213 19.77 0.88 18.48
CA ILE A 213 19.68 2.20 17.84
C ILE A 213 19.99 3.28 18.87
N ASP A 214 20.83 4.26 18.52
CA ASP A 214 20.92 5.51 19.28
C ASP A 214 19.67 6.35 19.00
N TRP A 215 18.62 6.10 19.79
CA TRP A 215 17.31 6.72 19.63
C TRP A 215 17.36 8.24 19.76
N PHE A 216 18.21 8.78 20.64
CA PHE A 216 18.31 10.23 20.84
C PHE A 216 18.85 10.91 19.57
N THR A 217 19.89 10.33 18.97
CA THR A 217 20.44 10.83 17.72
C THR A 217 19.46 10.62 16.56
N ALA A 218 18.90 9.42 16.42
CA ALA A 218 17.98 9.07 15.33
C ALA A 218 16.73 9.98 15.29
N LEU A 219 16.17 10.33 16.45
CA LEU A 219 15.01 11.24 16.57
C LEU A 219 15.31 12.69 16.18
N LYS A 220 16.59 13.07 16.09
CA LYS A 220 17.06 14.41 15.68
C LYS A 220 17.55 14.45 14.25
N THR A 221 18.04 13.34 13.72
CA THR A 221 18.46 13.19 12.32
C THR A 221 17.24 13.17 11.41
N ARG A 222 17.16 14.07 10.42
CA ARG A 222 15.96 14.23 9.57
C ARG A 222 16.02 13.54 8.21
N GLU A 223 17.22 13.14 7.81
CA GLU A 223 17.52 12.55 6.52
C GLU A 223 18.75 11.65 6.66
N GLU A 224 19.06 10.86 5.62
CA GLU A 224 20.27 10.04 5.60
C GLU A 224 21.54 10.90 5.63
N THR A 225 22.21 10.96 6.78
CA THR A 225 23.50 11.64 6.91
C THR A 225 24.66 10.78 6.40
N THR A 226 24.60 9.50 6.74
CA THR A 226 25.61 8.45 6.51
C THR A 226 24.90 7.14 6.19
N LEU A 227 25.51 6.30 5.36
CA LEU A 227 24.93 5.02 4.95
C LEU A 227 24.50 4.19 6.16
N GLY A 228 23.26 3.71 6.14
CA GLY A 228 22.71 2.81 7.16
C GLY A 228 22.36 3.47 8.50
N THR A 229 22.61 4.76 8.64
CA THR A 229 22.31 5.47 9.90
C THR A 229 20.81 5.73 10.00
N PRO A 230 20.16 5.36 11.13
CA PRO A 230 18.75 5.66 11.33
C PRO A 230 18.48 7.16 11.35
N TYR A 231 17.36 7.54 10.73
CA TYR A 231 16.89 8.92 10.66
C TYR A 231 15.39 8.95 10.92
N SER A 232 14.81 10.13 11.11
CA SER A 232 13.40 10.25 11.45
C SER A 232 12.71 11.41 10.79
N TYR A 233 11.45 11.20 10.46
CA TYR A 233 10.55 12.25 10.01
C TYR A 233 9.32 12.27 10.91
N ARG A 234 8.54 13.35 10.78
CA ARG A 234 7.35 13.58 11.59
C ARG A 234 6.13 13.78 10.72
N PHE A 235 5.00 13.29 11.18
CA PHE A 235 3.70 13.59 10.60
C PHE A 235 2.65 13.58 11.71
N ASN A 236 1.43 14.00 11.38
CA ASN A 236 0.35 14.05 12.35
C ASN A 236 -0.75 13.06 11.99
N ILE A 237 -1.36 12.48 13.02
CA ILE A 237 -2.58 11.67 12.91
C ILE A 237 -3.71 12.50 13.52
N PRO A 238 -4.62 13.05 12.70
CA PRO A 238 -5.84 13.67 13.19
C PRO A 238 -6.95 12.62 13.37
N VAL A 239 -7.80 12.84 14.37
CA VAL A 239 -9.11 12.20 14.53
C VAL A 239 -10.13 13.30 14.77
N GLU A 240 -11.30 13.18 14.15
CA GLU A 240 -12.34 14.19 14.20
C GLU A 240 -13.71 13.52 14.18
N TRP A 241 -14.59 13.99 15.05
CA TRP A 241 -15.99 13.59 15.12
C TRP A 241 -16.89 14.80 15.26
N GLU A 242 -18.08 14.69 14.67
CA GLU A 242 -19.09 15.74 14.63
C GLU A 242 -20.44 15.13 15.01
N PHE A 243 -21.11 15.74 16.00
CA PHE A 243 -22.39 15.31 16.53
C PHE A 243 -23.38 16.47 16.46
N GLU A 244 -24.51 16.26 15.80
CA GLU A 244 -25.62 17.21 15.78
C GLU A 244 -26.62 16.86 16.88
N TYR A 245 -27.10 17.88 17.59
CA TYR A 245 -28.08 17.78 18.65
C TYR A 245 -29.36 18.53 18.29
N GLU A 246 -30.49 18.13 18.87
CA GLU A 246 -31.75 18.85 18.66
C GLU A 246 -31.76 20.20 19.39
N SER A 247 -31.13 20.27 20.57
CA SER A 247 -30.98 21.48 21.38
C SER A 247 -29.54 21.66 21.86
N THR A 248 -29.11 22.91 22.04
CA THR A 248 -27.82 23.25 22.64
C THR A 248 -27.69 22.76 24.08
N ASP A 249 -28.80 22.62 24.79
CA ASP A 249 -28.81 22.19 26.20
C ASP A 249 -28.47 20.70 26.35
N ASP A 250 -28.64 19.90 25.29
CA ASP A 250 -28.31 18.48 25.27
C ASP A 250 -26.82 18.21 25.01
N ILE A 251 -26.06 19.26 24.63
CA ILE A 251 -24.66 19.12 24.26
C ILE A 251 -23.80 18.92 25.52
N PRO A 252 -23.06 17.80 25.63
CA PRO A 252 -22.21 17.54 26.79
C PRO A 252 -21.09 18.59 26.89
N GLN A 253 -20.83 19.03 28.13
CA GLN A 253 -19.84 20.07 28.41
C GLN A 253 -18.44 19.46 28.56
N LEU A 254 -17.72 19.34 27.44
CA LEU A 254 -16.39 18.73 27.38
C LEU A 254 -15.27 19.77 27.58
N ASN A 255 -15.19 20.34 28.79
CA ASN A 255 -14.33 21.50 29.10
C ASN A 255 -12.88 21.15 29.50
N SER A 256 -12.53 19.87 29.61
CA SER A 256 -11.20 19.41 30.00
C SER A 256 -10.73 18.26 29.11
N LYS A 257 -9.41 18.02 29.09
CA LYS A 257 -8.83 16.84 28.41
C LYS A 257 -9.47 15.55 28.94
N ASP A 258 -9.60 15.42 30.25
CA ASP A 258 -10.12 14.21 30.88
C ASP A 258 -11.60 14.00 30.52
N ALA A 259 -12.41 15.05 30.50
CA ALA A 259 -13.81 14.94 30.06
C ALA A 259 -13.92 14.48 28.59
N ILE A 260 -13.03 14.93 27.71
CA ILE A 260 -13.00 14.47 26.32
C ILE A 260 -12.54 13.00 26.26
N LEU A 261 -11.52 12.62 27.04
CA LEU A 261 -11.03 11.25 27.09
C LEU A 261 -12.14 10.28 27.53
N ASP A 262 -12.83 10.61 28.62
CA ASP A 262 -13.94 9.81 29.15
C ASP A 262 -15.05 9.67 28.10
N PHE A 263 -15.44 10.78 27.45
CA PHE A 263 -16.44 10.75 26.39
C PHE A 263 -16.04 9.89 25.19
N VAL A 264 -14.77 9.96 24.77
CA VAL A 264 -14.24 9.15 23.66
C VAL A 264 -14.14 7.67 24.05
N SER A 265 -13.79 7.35 25.30
CA SER A 265 -13.69 5.96 25.76
C SER A 265 -15.04 5.31 26.03
N ASP A 266 -16.04 6.07 26.44
CA ASP A 266 -17.39 5.57 26.76
C ASP A 266 -18.27 5.42 25.51
N ASN A 267 -17.90 6.07 24.40
CA ASN A 267 -18.59 5.91 23.13
C ASN A 267 -18.02 4.71 22.36
N ASP A 268 -18.83 3.67 22.16
CA ASP A 268 -18.41 2.42 21.51
C ASP A 268 -17.76 2.61 20.13
N GLU A 269 -18.30 3.50 19.29
CA GLU A 269 -17.78 3.73 17.94
C GLU A 269 -16.41 4.45 17.98
N MET A 270 -16.29 5.49 18.81
CA MET A 270 -15.03 6.21 18.98
C MET A 270 -13.96 5.34 19.65
N ALA A 271 -14.34 4.59 20.69
CA ALA A 271 -13.44 3.67 21.38
C ALA A 271 -12.92 2.58 20.43
N LEU A 272 -13.80 2.00 19.60
CA LEU A 272 -13.39 1.04 18.58
C LEU A 272 -12.45 1.66 17.54
N ALA A 273 -12.76 2.87 17.05
CA ALA A 273 -11.89 3.57 16.11
C ALA A 273 -10.50 3.84 16.70
N MET A 274 -10.42 4.22 17.97
CA MET A 274 -9.14 4.46 18.66
C MET A 274 -8.39 3.16 18.97
N TYR A 275 -9.10 2.07 19.27
CA TYR A 275 -8.52 0.74 19.39
C TYR A 275 -7.90 0.27 18.06
N GLU A 276 -8.63 0.42 16.95
CA GLU A 276 -8.12 0.08 15.60
C GLU A 276 -6.92 0.94 15.20
N LEU A 277 -6.91 2.21 15.61
CA LEU A 277 -5.78 3.11 15.41
C LEU A 277 -4.54 2.65 16.20
N ASN A 278 -4.72 1.95 17.32
CA ASN A 278 -3.62 1.46 18.15
C ASN A 278 -2.62 2.58 18.53
N VAL A 279 -3.14 3.78 18.80
CA VAL A 279 -2.40 4.90 19.38
C VAL A 279 -3.10 5.27 20.69
N PRO A 280 -2.40 5.27 21.84
CA PRO A 280 -3.04 5.54 23.11
C PRO A 280 -3.70 6.93 23.16
N LEU A 281 -4.89 7.02 23.75
CA LEU A 281 -5.70 8.25 23.77
C LEU A 281 -4.94 9.43 24.38
N GLU A 282 -4.12 9.20 25.39
CA GLU A 282 -3.33 10.22 26.08
C GLU A 282 -2.26 10.85 25.19
N LYS A 283 -1.89 10.19 24.08
CA LYS A 283 -0.95 10.67 23.06
C LYS A 283 -1.57 11.64 22.07
N PHE A 284 -2.87 11.95 22.20
CA PHE A 284 -3.54 12.98 21.43
C PHE A 284 -3.66 14.26 22.24
N ARG A 285 -3.52 15.39 21.55
CA ARG A 285 -3.97 16.68 22.04
C ARG A 285 -5.45 16.81 21.68
N TRP A 286 -6.29 16.73 22.69
CA TRP A 286 -7.74 16.80 22.57
C TRP A 286 -8.26 18.23 22.69
N THR A 287 -9.24 18.56 21.85
CA THR A 287 -10.01 19.80 21.91
C THR A 287 -11.45 19.53 21.50
N SER A 288 -12.41 20.15 22.15
CA SER A 288 -13.82 20.17 21.77
C SER A 288 -14.21 21.59 21.35
N LYS A 289 -15.19 21.71 20.46
CA LYS A 289 -15.82 22.98 20.11
C LYS A 289 -17.31 22.78 19.90
N ILE A 290 -18.10 23.70 20.41
CA ILE A 290 -19.55 23.76 20.15
C ILE A 290 -19.79 24.92 19.19
N SER A 291 -20.52 24.66 18.11
CA SER A 291 -20.97 25.68 17.16
C SER A 291 -22.42 25.38 16.82
N GLU A 292 -23.33 26.33 17.08
CA GLU A 292 -24.77 26.11 16.98
C GLU A 292 -25.18 24.86 17.77
N ASN A 293 -25.85 23.90 17.13
CA ASN A 293 -26.29 22.65 17.73
C ASN A 293 -25.28 21.51 17.54
N THR A 294 -24.04 21.82 17.18
CA THR A 294 -23.05 20.81 16.78
C THR A 294 -21.87 20.78 17.73
N LEU A 295 -21.56 19.59 18.25
CA LEU A 295 -20.33 19.31 18.98
C LEU A 295 -19.29 18.73 18.02
N LYS A 296 -18.13 19.38 17.93
CA LYS A 296 -16.95 18.86 17.23
C LYS A 296 -15.89 18.45 18.23
N ILE A 297 -15.40 17.23 18.11
CA ILE A 297 -14.29 16.70 18.91
C ILE A 297 -13.11 16.46 17.99
N TYR A 298 -11.95 17.00 18.35
CA TYR A 298 -10.73 16.91 17.58
C TYR A 298 -9.58 16.38 18.44
N GLY A 299 -8.90 15.36 17.94
CA GLY A 299 -7.66 14.83 18.50
C GLY A 299 -6.54 14.96 17.48
N LYS A 300 -5.34 15.34 17.93
CA LYS A 300 -4.14 15.31 17.09
C LYS A 300 -2.93 14.75 17.83
N SER A 301 -2.35 13.70 17.27
CA SER A 301 -1.08 13.14 17.73
C SER A 301 0.03 13.44 16.71
N THR A 302 1.22 13.76 17.20
CA THR A 302 2.43 13.82 16.37
C THR A 302 3.17 12.50 16.49
N VAL A 303 3.45 11.91 15.34
CA VAL A 303 4.25 10.70 15.20
C VAL A 303 5.67 11.08 14.83
N LEU A 304 6.64 10.53 15.54
CA LEU A 304 8.03 10.47 15.10
C LEU A 304 8.28 9.06 14.59
N CYS A 305 8.50 8.95 13.28
CA CYS A 305 8.85 7.69 12.64
C CYS A 305 10.35 7.65 12.43
N VAL A 306 11.03 6.77 13.15
CA VAL A 306 12.44 6.45 12.93
C VAL A 306 12.52 5.35 11.88
N LEU A 307 13.27 5.60 10.81
CA LEU A 307 13.56 4.66 9.74
C LEU A 307 14.98 4.14 9.92
N LYS A 308 15.13 2.82 10.05
CA LYS A 308 16.41 2.12 10.03
C LYS A 308 16.58 1.45 8.66
N PRO A 309 17.50 1.90 7.80
CA PRO A 309 17.77 1.23 6.54
C PRO A 309 18.12 -0.26 6.75
N VAL A 310 17.60 -1.13 5.89
CA VAL A 310 17.88 -2.56 5.93
C VAL A 310 19.21 -2.80 5.20
N MET A 311 20.24 -3.15 5.96
CA MET A 311 21.61 -3.38 5.46
C MET A 311 21.76 -4.80 4.93
N ASP A 312 22.54 -4.95 3.85
CA ASP A 312 22.90 -6.27 3.34
C ASP A 312 23.80 -7.00 4.36
N VAL A 313 23.48 -8.27 4.62
CA VAL A 313 24.16 -9.08 5.62
C VAL A 313 25.52 -9.56 5.09
N GLU A 314 25.61 -9.82 3.78
CA GLU A 314 26.83 -10.28 3.10
C GLU A 314 27.71 -9.09 2.70
N ASP A 315 27.08 -7.97 2.30
CA ASP A 315 27.76 -6.74 1.94
C ASP A 315 27.34 -5.56 2.83
N LYS A 316 27.90 -5.49 4.03
CA LYS A 316 27.59 -4.46 5.03
C LYS A 316 27.88 -3.02 4.57
N GLY A 317 28.55 -2.83 3.44
CA GLY A 317 28.76 -1.54 2.78
C GLY A 317 27.59 -1.10 1.90
N ASN A 318 26.52 -1.88 1.80
CA ASN A 318 25.37 -1.62 0.94
C ASN A 318 24.03 -1.93 1.63
N TYR A 319 22.96 -1.35 1.08
CA TYR A 319 21.59 -1.73 1.46
C TYR A 319 21.22 -3.07 0.86
N VAL A 320 20.31 -3.80 1.53
CA VAL A 320 19.66 -4.96 0.89
C VAL A 320 19.00 -4.46 -0.38
N PHE A 321 19.39 -5.09 -1.49
CA PHE A 321 18.74 -4.83 -2.76
C PHE A 321 17.27 -5.28 -2.66
N PRO A 322 16.29 -4.42 -3.01
CA PRO A 322 14.86 -4.71 -2.89
C PRO A 322 14.37 -5.68 -3.99
N ILE A 323 14.95 -6.87 -4.03
CA ILE A 323 14.61 -7.95 -4.95
C ILE A 323 13.36 -8.65 -4.41
N VAL A 324 12.30 -8.63 -5.20
CA VAL A 324 10.96 -9.10 -4.83
C VAL A 324 10.94 -10.59 -4.44
N GLU A 325 11.86 -11.37 -5.02
CA GLU A 325 12.06 -12.78 -4.75
C GLU A 325 12.75 -13.07 -3.40
N ASN A 326 13.32 -12.05 -2.74
CA ASN A 326 13.97 -12.20 -1.45
C ASN A 326 12.92 -12.29 -0.32
N THR A 327 12.63 -13.52 0.12
CA THR A 327 11.64 -13.81 1.18
C THR A 327 12.03 -13.29 2.56
N ALA A 328 13.28 -12.89 2.79
CA ALA A 328 13.68 -12.26 4.04
C ALA A 328 13.13 -10.83 4.17
N VAL A 329 12.82 -10.17 3.05
CA VAL A 329 12.38 -8.77 3.02
C VAL A 329 11.10 -8.54 2.23
N TYR A 330 10.45 -9.61 1.77
CA TYR A 330 9.16 -9.60 1.09
C TYR A 330 8.25 -10.74 1.55
N THR A 331 6.99 -10.41 1.77
CA THR A 331 5.91 -11.36 2.00
C THR A 331 5.21 -11.64 0.67
N THR A 332 5.06 -12.91 0.30
CA THR A 332 4.41 -13.35 -0.95
C THR A 332 3.27 -14.32 -0.65
N LEU A 333 2.13 -14.15 -1.33
CA LEU A 333 0.93 -14.99 -1.23
C LEU A 333 0.58 -15.72 -2.52
#